data_AF-T1IAI4-F1
#
_entry.id   AF-T1IAI4-F1
#
_cell.length_a   1.000
_cell.length_b   1.000
_cell.length_c   1.000
_cell.angle_alpha   90.00
_cell.angle_beta   90.00
_cell.angle_gamma   90.00
#
_symmetry.space_group_name_H-M   'P 1'
#
loop_
_entity.id
_entity.type
_entity.pdbx_description
1 polymer ?
#
loop_
_entity_poly.entity_id
_entity_poly.type
_entity_poly.pdbx_seq_one_letter_code
_entity_poly.pdbx_strand_id
1 'polypeptide(L)'
;MSMYSNLPIPSYLEAGPGLVENWRIFKRMWHNYEIGTGLEKESSRRRSAVFKTIIGKEGLRIIGQLQMENEEDIEALILALDKEITPKKNVVYERYVFFSTYQTQGMQFSEFIRILKEKAASCEFGELEEEMIRDRFVVGIICNDLRKRLLSTTELTLQKLIDTANAVEETEKQVQNMRKKEEGAECEVENVMILKKEGKKTIYSRKCKFCDNMHEFNKSKCPAFGKQCKKCLKYNHFAIVCRAK
;
A
#
# COMPACT_ATOMS: atom_id res chain seq x y z
N MET A 1 4.82 52.72 16.02
CA MET A 1 3.45 52.67 15.47
C MET A 1 3.24 51.27 14.92
N SER A 2 2.43 50.46 15.59
CA SER A 2 2.29 49.02 15.32
C SER A 2 1.50 48.77 14.03
N MET A 3 2.08 48.03 13.09
CA MET A 3 1.53 47.76 11.74
C MET A 3 0.42 46.67 11.70
N TYR A 4 -0.09 46.21 12.85
CA TYR A 4 -0.97 45.03 12.92
C TYR A 4 -2.47 45.34 12.94
N SER A 5 -2.89 46.58 12.70
CA SER A 5 -4.28 47.04 12.88
C SER A 5 -5.32 46.46 11.90
N ASN A 6 -4.94 45.58 10.96
CA ASN A 6 -5.83 45.07 9.91
C ASN A 6 -5.85 43.53 9.76
N LEU A 7 -5.40 42.76 10.75
CA LEU A 7 -5.55 41.31 10.68
C LEU A 7 -7.02 40.90 10.84
N PRO A 8 -7.58 40.08 9.94
CA PRO A 8 -8.96 39.65 10.04
C PRO A 8 -9.17 38.81 11.30
N ILE A 9 -10.30 39.02 11.96
CA ILE A 9 -10.70 38.23 13.13
C ILE A 9 -10.94 36.78 12.66
N PRO A 10 -10.43 35.75 13.37
CA PRO A 10 -10.74 34.37 13.09
C PRO A 10 -12.25 34.10 13.05
N SER A 11 -12.68 33.19 12.18
CA SER A 11 -14.05 32.67 12.24
C SER A 11 -14.30 32.01 13.60
N TYR A 12 -15.52 32.15 14.09
CA TYR A 12 -15.95 31.54 15.35
C TYR A 12 -15.95 30.00 15.26
N LEU A 13 -15.98 29.33 16.42
CA LEU A 13 -16.10 27.88 16.48
C LEU A 13 -17.51 27.46 16.02
N GLU A 14 -17.58 26.69 14.95
CA GLU A 14 -18.83 26.13 14.43
C GLU A 14 -19.21 24.82 15.14
N ALA A 15 -20.38 24.80 15.79
CA ALA A 15 -20.97 23.57 16.32
C ALA A 15 -21.52 22.67 15.21
N GLY A 16 -21.60 21.36 15.52
CA GLY A 16 -22.33 20.39 14.72
C GLY A 16 -21.50 19.16 14.34
N PRO A 17 -21.92 18.42 13.30
CA PRO A 17 -21.12 17.33 12.74
C PRO A 17 -19.71 17.83 12.38
N GLY A 18 -18.68 17.17 12.92
CA GLY A 18 -17.29 17.60 12.71
C GLY A 18 -16.75 18.60 13.74
N LEU A 19 -17.44 18.83 14.87
CA LEU A 19 -16.99 19.72 15.96
C LEU A 19 -15.50 19.53 16.33
N VAL A 20 -15.00 18.28 16.36
CA VAL A 20 -13.59 17.98 16.65
C VAL A 20 -12.64 18.59 15.62
N GLU A 21 -12.99 18.51 14.34
CA GLU A 21 -12.17 19.05 13.26
C GLU A 21 -12.27 20.58 13.22
N ASN A 22 -13.47 21.12 13.40
CA ASN A 22 -13.70 22.56 13.52
C ASN A 22 -12.90 23.16 14.69
N TRP A 23 -12.80 22.45 15.81
CA TRP A 23 -11.98 22.84 16.95
C TRP A 23 -10.48 22.83 16.64
N ARG A 24 -9.98 21.82 15.91
CA ARG A 24 -8.57 21.80 15.45
C ARG A 24 -8.25 22.98 14.55
N ILE A 25 -9.14 23.27 13.60
CA ILE A 25 -9.01 24.41 12.67
C ILE A 25 -9.02 25.72 13.48
N PHE A 26 -9.98 25.88 14.38
CA PHE A 26 -10.11 27.06 15.23
C PHE A 26 -8.85 27.30 16.08
N LYS A 27 -8.30 26.28 16.75
CA LYS A 27 -7.06 26.40 17.52
C LYS A 27 -5.89 26.91 16.69
N ARG A 28 -5.74 26.40 15.45
CA ARG A 28 -4.69 26.87 14.54
C ARG A 28 -4.89 28.33 14.14
N MET A 29 -6.13 28.72 13.86
CA MET A 29 -6.47 30.11 13.53
C MET A 29 -6.22 31.04 14.71
N TRP A 30 -6.62 30.64 15.92
CA TRP A 30 -6.33 31.36 17.16
C TRP A 30 -4.83 31.56 17.37
N HIS A 31 -4.04 30.49 17.28
CA HIS A 31 -2.59 30.55 17.45
C HIS A 31 -1.93 31.53 16.47
N ASN A 32 -2.30 31.45 15.18
CA ASN A 32 -1.80 32.37 14.17
C ASN A 32 -2.23 33.82 14.43
N TYR A 33 -3.46 34.04 14.89
CA TYR A 33 -3.98 35.36 15.23
C TYR A 33 -3.25 35.97 16.42
N GLU A 34 -2.95 35.15 17.43
CA GLU A 34 -2.27 35.56 18.65
C GLU A 34 -0.83 36.02 18.37
N ILE A 35 -0.10 35.27 17.53
CA ILE A 35 1.23 35.67 17.01
C ILE A 35 1.10 36.93 16.15
N GLY A 36 0.19 36.91 15.16
CA GLY A 36 0.07 37.97 14.17
C GLY A 36 -0.30 39.33 14.77
N THR A 37 -1.09 39.34 15.84
CA THR A 37 -1.49 40.57 16.55
C THR A 37 -0.53 40.96 17.67
N GLY A 38 0.44 40.10 18.01
CA GLY A 38 1.33 40.27 19.16
C GLY A 38 0.65 40.04 20.51
N LEU A 39 -0.58 39.50 20.51
CA LEU A 39 -1.36 39.20 21.71
C LEU A 39 -0.67 38.14 22.59
N GLU A 40 0.21 37.31 22.02
CA GLU A 40 1.04 36.35 22.77
C GLU A 40 1.87 36.99 23.91
N LYS A 41 2.20 38.29 23.78
CA LYS A 41 3.02 39.04 24.75
C LYS A 41 2.19 39.72 25.84
N GLU A 42 0.87 39.67 25.72
CA GLU A 42 -0.06 40.27 26.66
C GLU A 42 -0.34 39.36 27.86
N SER A 43 -0.94 39.91 28.92
CA SER A 43 -1.34 39.12 30.09
C SER A 43 -2.29 37.96 29.74
N SER A 44 -2.17 36.83 30.45
CA SER A 44 -3.04 35.65 30.28
C SER A 44 -4.53 36.03 30.33
N ARG A 45 -4.89 36.91 31.27
CA ARG A 45 -6.25 37.46 31.40
C ARG A 45 -6.75 38.15 30.13
N ARG A 46 -5.91 38.99 29.50
CA ARG A 46 -6.25 39.69 28.24
C ARG A 46 -6.36 38.70 27.09
N ARG A 47 -5.41 37.76 26.96
CA ARG A 47 -5.44 36.68 25.97
C ARG A 47 -6.74 35.87 26.08
N SER A 48 -7.10 35.44 27.29
CA SER A 48 -8.34 34.73 27.58
C SER A 48 -9.60 35.54 27.26
N ALA A 49 -9.65 36.82 27.60
CA ALA A 49 -10.79 37.68 27.27
C ALA A 49 -11.00 37.80 25.75
N VAL A 50 -9.92 37.97 24.99
CA VAL A 50 -9.97 38.04 23.53
C VAL A 50 -10.38 36.68 22.94
N PHE A 51 -9.81 35.58 23.44
CA PHE A 51 -10.18 34.22 23.04
C PHE A 51 -11.68 33.97 23.21
N LYS A 52 -12.23 34.27 24.40
CA LYS A 52 -13.66 34.14 24.71
C LYS A 52 -14.55 35.00 23.82
N THR A 53 -14.04 36.13 23.35
CA THR A 53 -14.76 36.99 22.40
C THR A 53 -14.79 36.39 20.99
N ILE A 54 -13.68 35.79 20.55
CA ILE A 54 -13.50 35.28 19.19
C ILE A 54 -14.12 33.88 19.00
N ILE A 55 -14.06 33.02 20.02
CA ILE A 55 -14.59 31.65 19.94
C ILE A 55 -16.10 31.61 19.63
N GLY A 56 -16.81 32.71 19.91
CA GLY A 56 -18.20 32.91 19.57
C GLY A 56 -19.18 32.22 20.52
N LYS A 57 -20.47 32.42 20.25
CA LYS A 57 -21.58 32.03 21.13
C LYS A 57 -21.57 30.55 21.49
N GLU A 58 -21.21 29.68 20.56
CA GLU A 58 -21.18 28.24 20.81
C GLU A 58 -20.00 27.83 21.68
N GLY A 59 -18.80 28.31 21.37
CA GLY A 59 -17.63 28.06 22.21
C GLY A 59 -17.84 28.55 23.64
N LEU A 60 -18.46 29.72 23.83
CA LEU A 60 -18.83 30.20 25.15
C LEU A 60 -19.82 29.28 25.88
N ARG A 61 -20.76 28.63 25.18
CA ARG A 61 -21.66 27.65 25.78
C ARG A 61 -20.89 26.45 26.31
N ILE A 62 -19.93 25.95 25.53
CA ILE A 62 -19.08 24.81 25.93
C ILE A 62 -18.20 25.22 27.11
N ILE A 63 -17.58 26.42 27.08
CA ILE A 63 -16.79 26.95 28.21
C ILE A 63 -17.62 26.98 29.50
N GLY A 64 -18.87 27.44 29.43
CA GLY A 64 -19.78 27.46 30.58
C GLY A 64 -20.10 26.08 31.17
N GLN A 65 -19.87 24.99 30.43
CA GLN A 65 -20.05 23.61 30.90
C GLN A 65 -18.80 23.05 31.61
N LEU A 66 -17.62 23.66 31.42
CA LEU A 66 -16.34 23.13 31.91
C LEU A 66 -16.12 23.28 33.42
N GLN A 67 -16.95 24.06 34.12
CA GLN A 67 -16.87 24.31 35.58
C GLN A 67 -15.45 24.66 36.06
N MET A 68 -14.76 25.57 35.37
CA MET A 68 -13.40 25.96 35.69
C MET A 68 -13.33 26.93 36.87
N GLU A 69 -12.37 26.75 37.78
CA GLU A 69 -12.12 27.68 38.90
C GLU A 69 -11.51 29.01 38.43
N ASN A 70 -10.70 28.97 37.35
CA ASN A 70 -10.05 30.15 36.78
C ASN A 70 -10.11 30.10 35.25
N GLU A 71 -11.04 30.87 34.66
CA GLU A 71 -11.11 31.05 33.22
C GLU A 71 -10.15 32.13 32.69
N GLU A 72 -9.39 32.83 33.54
CA GLU A 72 -8.44 33.85 33.10
C GLU A 72 -7.12 33.25 32.60
N ASP A 73 -6.88 31.96 32.85
CA ASP A 73 -5.76 31.19 32.31
C ASP A 73 -6.14 30.60 30.94
N ILE A 74 -5.62 31.20 29.87
CA ILE A 74 -5.90 30.76 28.50
C ILE A 74 -5.40 29.34 28.21
N GLU A 75 -4.26 28.94 28.76
CA GLU A 75 -3.69 27.62 28.49
C GLU A 75 -4.53 26.54 29.17
N ALA A 76 -4.94 26.78 30.43
CA ALA A 76 -5.87 25.90 31.13
C ALA A 76 -7.24 25.83 30.43
N LEU A 77 -7.73 26.95 29.90
CA LEU A 77 -9.01 27.02 29.19
C LEU A 77 -8.98 26.22 27.88
N ILE A 78 -7.92 26.38 27.07
CA ILE A 78 -7.75 25.61 25.83
C ILE A 78 -7.63 24.12 26.14
N LEU A 79 -6.90 23.74 27.19
CA LEU A 79 -6.75 22.34 27.62
C LEU A 79 -8.07 21.72 28.05
N ALA A 80 -8.89 22.45 28.82
CA ALA A 80 -10.20 22.00 29.24
C ALA A 80 -11.17 21.83 28.05
N LEU A 81 -11.14 22.78 27.09
CA LEU A 81 -11.88 22.67 25.84
C LEU A 81 -11.42 21.49 24.99
N ASP A 82 -10.12 21.23 24.92
CA ASP A 82 -9.57 20.07 24.21
C ASP A 82 -10.13 18.76 24.75
N LYS A 83 -10.20 18.64 26.08
CA LYS A 83 -10.70 17.45 26.77
C LYS A 83 -12.19 17.21 26.57
N GLU A 84 -12.98 18.28 26.47
CA GLU A 84 -14.44 18.16 26.34
C GLU A 84 -14.91 18.06 24.88
N ILE A 85 -14.28 18.84 23.99
CA ILE A 85 -14.63 18.82 22.57
C ILE A 85 -14.12 17.55 21.89
N THR A 86 -12.95 17.04 22.30
CA THR A 86 -12.44 15.77 21.77
C THR A 86 -13.11 14.62 22.50
N PRO A 87 -13.86 13.73 21.82
CA PRO A 87 -14.42 12.54 22.45
C PRO A 87 -13.32 11.81 23.21
N LYS A 88 -13.62 11.34 24.43
CA LYS A 88 -12.75 10.37 25.12
C LYS A 88 -12.62 9.15 24.19
N LYS A 89 -11.53 9.11 23.44
CA LYS A 89 -11.20 7.96 22.60
C LYS A 89 -11.10 6.78 23.55
N ASN A 90 -11.86 5.72 23.27
CA ASN A 90 -11.64 4.48 23.98
C ASN A 90 -10.33 3.90 23.45
N VAL A 91 -9.21 4.30 24.06
CA VAL A 91 -7.86 3.92 23.65
C VAL A 91 -7.73 2.40 23.53
N VAL A 92 -8.42 1.65 24.41
CA VAL A 92 -8.46 0.18 24.35
C VAL A 92 -9.12 -0.30 23.06
N TYR A 93 -10.23 0.30 22.66
CA TYR A 93 -10.91 0.01 21.40
C TYR A 93 -10.06 0.41 20.17
N GLU A 94 -9.46 1.60 20.19
CA GLU A 94 -8.58 2.05 19.10
C GLU A 94 -7.40 1.10 18.90
N ARG A 95 -6.76 0.69 20.01
CA ARG A 95 -5.69 -0.31 20.01
C ARG A 95 -6.21 -1.67 19.52
N TYR A 96 -7.40 -2.09 19.94
CA TYR A 96 -8.02 -3.31 19.42
C TYR A 96 -8.19 -3.26 17.89
N VAL A 97 -8.69 -2.15 17.35
CA VAL A 97 -8.83 -1.94 15.91
C VAL A 97 -7.47 -1.97 15.21
N PHE A 98 -6.46 -1.28 15.77
CA PHE A 98 -5.09 -1.30 15.25
C PHE A 98 -4.52 -2.72 15.21
N PHE A 99 -4.56 -3.45 16.34
CA PHE A 99 -4.03 -4.81 16.44
C PHE A 99 -4.79 -5.83 15.58
N SER A 100 -6.06 -5.55 15.30
CA SER A 100 -6.91 -6.37 14.40
C SER A 100 -6.77 -6.00 12.92
N THR A 101 -5.88 -5.07 12.56
CA THR A 101 -5.66 -4.69 11.16
C THR A 101 -4.63 -5.62 10.49
N TYR A 102 -5.00 -6.14 9.31
CA TYR A 102 -4.19 -7.03 8.48
C TYR A 102 -4.21 -6.54 7.03
N GLN A 103 -3.14 -6.84 6.29
CA GLN A 103 -3.10 -6.60 4.85
C GLN A 103 -4.16 -7.47 4.17
N THR A 104 -4.91 -6.90 3.22
CA THR A 104 -5.86 -7.65 2.39
C THR A 104 -5.23 -8.04 1.06
N GLN A 105 -5.79 -9.04 0.37
CA GLN A 105 -5.29 -9.47 -0.93
C GLN A 105 -5.28 -8.30 -1.92
N GLY A 106 -4.16 -8.09 -2.60
CA GLY A 106 -3.97 -7.01 -3.59
C GLY A 106 -3.65 -5.63 -3.01
N MET A 107 -3.68 -5.45 -1.68
CA MET A 107 -3.25 -4.21 -1.03
C MET A 107 -1.73 -4.06 -1.13
N GLN A 108 -1.26 -2.87 -1.54
CA GLN A 108 0.17 -2.56 -1.55
C GLN A 108 0.71 -2.41 -0.11
N PHE A 109 1.99 -2.73 0.11
CA PHE A 109 2.66 -2.55 1.40
C PHE A 109 2.69 -1.08 1.82
N SER A 110 2.95 -0.18 0.88
CA SER A 110 2.90 1.27 1.13
C SER A 110 1.52 1.75 1.61
N GLU A 111 0.45 1.20 1.02
CA GLU A 111 -0.92 1.44 1.47
C GLU A 111 -1.17 0.86 2.87
N PHE A 112 -0.72 -0.37 3.13
CA PHE A 112 -0.87 -0.98 4.45
C PHE A 112 -0.16 -0.19 5.56
N ILE A 113 1.07 0.29 5.31
CA ILE A 113 1.80 1.17 6.24
C ILE A 113 1.02 2.46 6.49
N ARG A 114 0.44 3.06 5.44
CA ARG A 114 -0.38 4.27 5.57
C ARG A 114 -1.58 4.04 6.50
N ILE A 115 -2.30 2.93 6.31
CA ILE A 115 -3.46 2.56 7.15
C ILE A 115 -3.03 2.33 8.60
N LEU A 116 -1.89 1.66 8.83
CA LEU A 116 -1.37 1.45 10.19
C LEU A 116 -1.00 2.77 10.87
N LYS A 117 -0.33 3.70 10.16
CA LYS A 117 -0.03 5.05 10.67
C LYS A 117 -1.30 5.83 11.02
N GLU A 118 -2.31 5.77 10.15
CA GLU A 118 -3.60 6.42 10.37
C GLU A 118 -4.30 5.91 11.64
N LYS A 119 -4.29 4.59 11.87
CA LYS A 119 -4.89 3.97 13.05
C LYS A 119 -4.05 4.17 14.33
N ALA A 120 -2.73 4.23 14.22
CA ALA A 120 -1.85 4.43 15.36
C ALA A 120 -2.04 5.82 16.01
N ALA A 121 -2.40 6.84 15.22
CA ALA A 121 -2.59 8.21 15.69
C ALA A 121 -3.68 8.39 16.77
N SER A 122 -4.61 7.44 16.93
CA SER A 122 -5.62 7.43 17.99
C SER A 122 -5.30 6.48 19.15
N CYS A 123 -4.20 5.73 19.08
CA CYS A 123 -3.87 4.66 20.03
C CYS A 123 -3.03 5.11 21.23
N GLU A 124 -2.56 6.36 21.25
CA GLU A 124 -1.74 6.91 22.34
C GLU A 124 -0.54 6.01 22.69
N PHE A 125 0.21 5.56 21.68
CA PHE A 125 1.39 4.72 21.90
C PHE A 125 2.61 5.49 22.46
N GLY A 126 2.61 6.83 22.33
CA GLY A 126 3.72 7.67 22.77
C GLY A 126 4.99 7.35 21.98
N GLU A 127 6.13 7.28 22.69
CA GLU A 127 7.44 6.97 22.09
C GLU A 127 7.49 5.62 21.37
N LEU A 128 6.53 4.71 21.64
CA LEU A 128 6.49 3.38 21.03
C LEU A 128 5.71 3.33 19.72
N GLU A 129 5.21 4.46 19.19
CA GLU A 129 4.34 4.47 18.01
C GLU A 129 4.99 3.78 16.81
N GLU A 130 6.27 4.05 16.54
CA GLU A 130 6.98 3.44 15.41
C GLU A 130 7.20 1.94 15.60
N GLU A 131 7.55 1.48 16.80
CA GLU A 131 7.68 0.05 17.10
C GLU A 131 6.35 -0.68 16.96
N MET A 132 5.24 -0.08 17.43
CA MET A 132 3.93 -0.69 17.30
C MET A 132 3.52 -0.86 15.83
N ILE A 133 3.76 0.16 15.00
CA ILE A 133 3.51 0.07 13.55
C ILE A 133 4.39 -1.00 12.92
N ARG A 134 5.70 -1.01 13.23
CA ARG A 134 6.65 -2.01 12.72
C ARG A 134 6.19 -3.43 13.06
N ASP A 135 5.90 -3.70 14.33
CA ASP A 135 5.57 -5.03 14.83
C ASP A 135 4.22 -5.49 14.26
N ARG A 136 3.24 -4.59 14.20
CA ARG A 136 1.93 -4.86 13.58
C ARG A 136 2.05 -5.15 12.09
N PHE A 137 2.89 -4.43 11.36
CA PHE A 137 3.13 -4.70 9.95
C PHE A 137 3.70 -6.10 9.74
N VAL A 138 4.75 -6.48 10.48
CA VAL A 138 5.38 -7.81 10.37
C VAL A 138 4.39 -8.94 10.63
N VAL A 139 3.52 -8.79 11.64
CA VAL A 139 2.47 -9.78 11.92
C VAL A 139 1.36 -9.76 10.87
N GLY A 140 1.01 -8.58 10.35
CA GLY A 140 -0.17 -8.35 9.52
C GLY A 140 0.00 -8.51 8.01
N ILE A 141 1.24 -8.58 7.49
CA ILE A 141 1.49 -8.77 6.05
C ILE A 141 1.10 -10.17 5.56
N ILE A 142 0.75 -10.29 4.28
CA ILE A 142 0.46 -11.57 3.61
C ILE A 142 1.74 -12.25 3.11
N CYS A 143 2.71 -11.46 2.61
CA CYS A 143 3.92 -11.98 1.98
C CYS A 143 4.87 -12.63 3.00
N ASN A 144 4.88 -13.98 3.01
CA ASN A 144 5.71 -14.76 3.93
C ASN A 144 7.22 -14.55 3.72
N ASP A 145 7.66 -14.34 2.48
CA ASP A 145 9.09 -14.14 2.18
C ASP A 145 9.58 -12.79 2.66
N LEU A 146 8.78 -11.73 2.48
CA LEU A 146 9.05 -10.44 3.10
C LEU A 146 9.05 -10.57 4.63
N ARG A 147 8.07 -11.28 5.23
CA ARG A 147 8.04 -11.50 6.68
C ARG A 147 9.31 -12.16 7.20
N LYS A 148 9.76 -13.23 6.55
CA LYS A 148 11.03 -13.92 6.91
C LYS A 148 12.22 -12.96 6.84
N ARG A 149 12.32 -12.18 5.75
CA ARG A 149 13.42 -11.22 5.56
C ARG A 149 13.44 -10.15 6.67
N LEU A 150 12.27 -9.60 7.01
CA LEU A 150 12.14 -8.61 8.09
C LEU A 150 12.52 -9.20 9.45
N LEU A 151 12.05 -10.42 9.77
CA LEU A 151 12.38 -11.10 11.03
C LEU A 151 13.88 -11.46 11.16
N SER A 152 14.58 -11.66 10.04
CA SER A 152 16.03 -11.91 10.03
C SER A 152 16.88 -10.63 10.05
N THR A 153 16.27 -9.45 10.03
CA THR A 153 16.99 -8.18 10.03
C THR A 153 17.33 -7.76 11.46
N THR A 154 18.62 -7.62 11.78
CA THR A 154 19.07 -7.09 13.07
C THR A 154 18.73 -5.61 13.18
N GLU A 155 18.20 -5.20 14.33
CA GLU A 155 17.80 -3.81 14.60
C GLU A 155 16.86 -3.24 13.52
N LEU A 156 15.73 -3.92 13.32
CA LEU A 156 14.70 -3.48 12.39
C LEU A 156 14.03 -2.21 12.92
N THR A 157 14.22 -1.09 12.21
CA THR A 157 13.50 0.16 12.43
C THR A 157 12.30 0.25 11.48
N LEU A 158 11.33 1.12 11.78
CA LEU A 158 10.21 1.37 10.88
C LEU A 158 10.70 1.84 9.49
N GLN A 159 11.72 2.69 9.44
CA GLN A 159 12.29 3.15 8.17
C GLN A 159 12.91 2.00 7.36
N LYS A 160 13.74 1.15 7.98
CA LYS A 160 14.34 -0.02 7.31
C LYS A 160 13.27 -0.98 6.77
N LEU A 161 12.17 -1.16 7.50
CA LEU A 161 11.02 -1.95 7.07
C LEU A 161 10.38 -1.35 5.82
N ILE A 162 10.12 -0.03 5.81
CA ILE A 162 9.54 0.68 4.67
C ILE A 162 10.43 0.53 3.43
N ASP A 163 11.73 0.78 3.58
CA ASP A 163 12.69 0.68 2.46
C ASP A 163 12.73 -0.74 1.90
N THR A 164 12.72 -1.75 2.77
CA THR A 164 12.71 -3.16 2.37
C THR A 164 11.42 -3.53 1.66
N ALA A 165 10.26 -3.08 2.15
CA ALA A 165 8.97 -3.34 1.53
C ALA A 165 8.88 -2.71 0.14
N ASN A 166 9.27 -1.43 0.00
CA ASN A 166 9.29 -0.72 -1.28
C ASN A 166 10.23 -1.40 -2.29
N ALA A 167 11.40 -1.85 -1.86
CA ALA A 167 12.32 -2.59 -2.71
C ALA A 167 11.72 -3.91 -3.23
N VAL A 168 10.93 -4.61 -2.40
CA VAL A 168 10.20 -5.81 -2.83
C VAL A 168 9.11 -5.47 -3.85
N GLU A 169 8.29 -4.44 -3.60
CA GLU A 169 7.25 -4.03 -4.56
C GLU A 169 7.83 -3.62 -5.91
N GLU A 170 8.92 -2.86 -5.90
CA GLU A 170 9.59 -2.42 -7.12
C GLU A 170 10.18 -3.61 -7.88
N THR A 171 10.81 -4.55 -7.17
CA THR A 171 11.33 -5.77 -7.77
C THR A 171 10.22 -6.60 -8.39
N GLU A 172 9.07 -6.74 -7.72
CA GLU A 172 7.91 -7.46 -8.24
C GLU A 172 7.35 -6.80 -9.50
N LYS A 173 7.25 -5.46 -9.53
CA LYS A 173 6.85 -4.70 -10.73
C LYS A 173 7.82 -4.92 -11.89
N GLN A 174 9.13 -4.87 -11.62
CA GLN A 174 10.15 -5.11 -12.63
C GLN A 174 10.10 -6.54 -13.17
N VAL A 175 9.94 -7.54 -12.30
CA VAL A 175 9.80 -8.94 -12.69
C VAL A 175 8.53 -9.17 -13.51
N GLN A 176 7.40 -8.57 -13.12
CA GLN A 176 6.17 -8.63 -13.92
C GLN A 176 6.36 -7.98 -15.30
N ASN A 177 7.05 -6.85 -15.38
CA ASN A 177 7.35 -6.19 -16.65
C ASN A 177 8.29 -7.02 -17.53
N MET A 178 9.26 -7.73 -16.94
CA MET A 178 10.11 -8.67 -17.66
C MET A 178 9.29 -9.81 -18.26
N ARG A 179 8.40 -10.43 -17.47
CA ARG A 179 7.50 -11.50 -17.94
C ARG A 179 6.56 -11.03 -19.06
N LYS A 180 5.97 -9.84 -18.93
CA LYS A 180 5.11 -9.26 -19.98
C LYS A 180 5.86 -8.96 -21.27
N LYS A 181 7.14 -8.59 -21.20
CA LYS A 181 7.98 -8.40 -22.39
C LYS A 181 8.33 -9.72 -23.07
N GLU A 182 8.53 -10.80 -22.29
CA GLU A 182 8.74 -12.15 -22.82
C GLU A 182 7.46 -12.71 -23.47
N GLU A 183 6.28 -12.39 -22.93
CA GLU A 183 4.97 -12.79 -23.48
C GLU A 183 4.50 -11.88 -24.64
N GLY A 184 4.92 -10.62 -24.67
CA GLY A 184 4.62 -9.64 -25.74
C GLY A 184 5.64 -9.64 -26.89
N ALA A 185 6.68 -10.46 -26.80
CA ALA A 185 7.62 -10.70 -27.90
C ALA A 185 7.10 -11.82 -28.83
N GLU A 186 5.88 -11.68 -29.35
CA GLU A 186 5.60 -12.19 -30.70
C GLU A 186 6.30 -11.24 -31.66
N CYS A 187 7.54 -11.59 -32.01
CA CYS A 187 8.25 -10.94 -33.09
C CYS A 187 7.44 -11.09 -34.39
N GLU A 188 7.00 -9.98 -34.98
CA GLU A 188 6.99 -9.87 -36.44
C GLU A 188 8.44 -10.00 -36.91
N VAL A 189 8.88 -11.24 -37.12
CA VAL A 189 10.17 -11.52 -37.77
C VAL A 189 9.93 -11.54 -39.27
N GLU A 190 10.19 -10.41 -39.90
CA GLU A 190 10.63 -10.38 -41.30
C GLU A 190 11.84 -11.32 -41.44
N ASN A 191 11.75 -12.22 -42.43
CA ASN A 191 12.68 -13.32 -42.66
C ASN A 191 14.13 -12.85 -42.86
N VAL A 192 15.02 -13.05 -41.87
CA VAL A 192 16.43 -13.37 -42.15
C VAL A 192 16.98 -14.31 -41.07
N MET A 193 17.32 -15.53 -41.49
CA MET A 193 17.95 -16.57 -40.69
C MET A 193 19.41 -16.22 -40.34
N ILE A 194 19.83 -16.27 -39.07
CA ILE A 194 21.16 -16.80 -38.67
C ILE A 194 21.06 -17.49 -37.29
N LEU A 195 21.71 -18.65 -37.22
CA LEU A 195 21.67 -19.72 -36.22
C LEU A 195 22.39 -19.42 -34.89
N LYS A 196 21.88 -19.99 -33.78
CA LYS A 196 22.61 -20.84 -32.78
C LYS A 196 21.62 -21.32 -31.68
N LYS A 197 21.27 -22.63 -31.66
CA LYS A 197 21.66 -23.65 -30.64
C LYS A 197 21.41 -23.14 -29.21
N GLU A 198 20.46 -23.68 -28.44
CA GLU A 198 20.46 -25.03 -27.86
C GLU A 198 19.03 -25.55 -27.60
N GLY A 199 18.78 -26.83 -27.91
CA GLY A 199 17.49 -27.50 -27.68
C GLY A 199 17.29 -28.70 -28.62
N LYS A 200 17.11 -29.89 -28.04
CA LYS A 200 16.96 -31.24 -28.64
C LYS A 200 16.57 -31.27 -30.14
N LYS A 201 17.55 -31.53 -31.01
CA LYS A 201 17.33 -31.69 -32.46
C LYS A 201 16.78 -33.08 -32.80
N THR A 202 15.58 -33.11 -33.38
CA THR A 202 15.07 -34.22 -34.18
C THR A 202 15.93 -34.35 -35.45
N ILE A 203 16.74 -35.41 -35.54
CA ILE A 203 17.82 -35.58 -36.55
C ILE A 203 17.30 -36.00 -37.95
N TYR A 204 16.02 -36.32 -38.11
CA TYR A 204 15.53 -36.90 -39.36
C TYR A 204 14.99 -35.80 -40.27
N SER A 205 15.68 -35.49 -41.36
CA SER A 205 15.30 -34.41 -42.30
C SER A 205 14.37 -34.85 -43.44
N ARG A 206 13.94 -36.12 -43.45
CA ARG A 206 13.06 -36.67 -44.50
C ARG A 206 11.95 -37.51 -43.88
N LYS A 207 10.75 -37.44 -44.45
CA LYS A 207 9.65 -38.36 -44.12
C LYS A 207 9.98 -39.77 -44.59
N CYS A 208 9.62 -40.77 -43.79
CA CYS A 208 9.82 -42.16 -44.14
C CYS A 208 8.89 -42.57 -45.28
N LYS A 209 9.45 -43.20 -46.32
CA LYS A 209 8.71 -43.68 -47.50
C LYS A 209 7.67 -44.77 -47.20
N PHE A 210 7.67 -45.34 -46.00
CA PHE A 210 6.82 -46.45 -45.59
C PHE A 210 5.71 -46.05 -44.59
N CYS A 211 5.89 -44.96 -43.83
CA CYS A 211 4.91 -44.56 -42.82
C CYS A 211 4.58 -43.06 -42.81
N ASP A 212 5.13 -42.27 -43.74
CA ASP A 212 5.02 -40.80 -43.87
C ASP A 212 5.42 -39.95 -42.64
N ASN A 213 5.92 -40.60 -41.58
CA ASN A 213 6.40 -39.95 -40.35
C ASN A 213 7.92 -39.78 -40.33
N MET A 214 8.39 -38.85 -39.50
CA MET A 214 9.80 -38.59 -39.28
C MET A 214 10.30 -39.43 -38.09
N HIS A 215 11.17 -40.40 -38.37
CA HIS A 215 11.74 -41.30 -37.37
C HIS A 215 13.11 -41.83 -37.84
N GLU A 216 13.81 -42.57 -36.99
CA GLU A 216 15.08 -43.20 -37.35
C GLU A 216 14.94 -44.13 -38.55
N PHE A 217 15.77 -43.94 -39.59
CA PHE A 217 15.75 -44.74 -40.82
C PHE A 217 16.33 -46.15 -40.64
N ASN A 218 15.80 -46.87 -39.65
CA ASN A 218 16.03 -48.27 -39.40
C ASN A 218 14.73 -49.04 -39.65
N LYS A 219 14.80 -50.16 -40.39
CA LYS A 219 13.64 -50.98 -40.73
C LYS A 219 12.87 -51.42 -39.48
N SER A 220 13.55 -51.91 -38.44
CA SER A 220 12.92 -52.39 -37.21
C SER A 220 12.30 -51.29 -36.34
N LYS A 221 12.68 -50.02 -36.56
CA LYS A 221 12.17 -48.86 -35.81
C LYS A 221 11.11 -48.07 -36.58
N CYS A 222 10.78 -48.51 -37.79
CA CYS A 222 9.72 -47.87 -38.56
C CYS A 222 8.35 -48.27 -37.99
N PRO A 223 7.45 -47.32 -37.69
CA PRO A 223 6.10 -47.62 -37.21
C PRO A 223 5.28 -48.53 -38.14
N ALA A 224 5.61 -48.53 -39.44
CA ALA A 224 4.95 -49.39 -40.41
C ALA A 224 5.55 -50.80 -40.51
N PHE A 225 6.72 -51.06 -39.90
CA PHE A 225 7.36 -52.37 -39.94
C PHE A 225 6.52 -53.42 -39.20
N GLY A 226 6.28 -54.55 -39.85
CA GLY A 226 5.40 -55.61 -39.35
C GLY A 226 3.90 -55.31 -39.42
N LYS A 227 3.48 -54.12 -39.86
CA LYS A 227 2.06 -53.77 -40.03
C LYS A 227 1.59 -54.08 -41.45
N GLN A 228 0.37 -54.60 -41.57
CA GLN A 228 -0.28 -54.87 -42.85
C GLN A 228 -1.01 -53.63 -43.35
N CYS A 229 -0.75 -53.26 -44.60
CA CYS A 229 -1.39 -52.12 -45.25
C CYS A 229 -2.87 -52.41 -45.47
N LYS A 230 -3.74 -51.52 -44.97
CA LYS A 230 -5.20 -51.63 -45.15
C LYS A 230 -5.67 -51.48 -46.61
N LYS A 231 -4.84 -50.92 -47.51
CA LYS A 231 -5.19 -50.73 -48.92
C LYS A 231 -4.87 -51.94 -49.79
N CYS A 232 -3.67 -52.51 -49.68
CA CYS A 232 -3.19 -53.59 -50.57
C CYS A 232 -2.90 -54.91 -49.87
N LEU A 233 -3.14 -54.98 -48.56
CA LEU A 233 -2.92 -56.15 -47.71
C LEU A 233 -1.47 -56.66 -47.68
N LYS A 234 -0.50 -55.91 -48.21
CA LYS A 234 0.95 -56.21 -48.08
C LYS A 234 1.55 -55.54 -46.84
N TYR A 235 2.66 -56.06 -46.34
CA TYR A 235 3.29 -55.61 -45.08
C TYR A 235 4.25 -54.42 -45.25
N ASN A 236 4.68 -53.86 -44.12
CA ASN A 236 5.79 -52.91 -43.98
C ASN A 236 5.53 -51.50 -44.52
N HIS A 237 4.27 -51.11 -44.72
CA HIS A 237 3.90 -49.74 -45.08
C HIS A 237 2.46 -49.40 -44.67
N PHE A 238 2.16 -48.11 -44.56
CA PHE A 238 0.81 -47.61 -44.31
C PHE A 238 0.07 -47.27 -45.60
N ALA A 239 -1.28 -47.24 -45.50
CA ALA A 239 -2.15 -46.94 -46.63
C ALA A 239 -1.85 -45.56 -47.27
N ILE A 240 -1.41 -44.58 -46.48
CA ILE A 240 -1.09 -43.22 -46.91
C ILE A 240 0.05 -43.15 -47.95
N VAL A 241 1.00 -44.10 -47.92
CA VAL A 241 2.11 -44.18 -48.89
C VAL A 241 1.97 -45.37 -49.84
N CYS A 242 0.80 -46.03 -49.84
CA CYS A 242 0.59 -47.23 -50.63
C CYS A 242 0.50 -46.89 -52.13
N ARG A 243 1.28 -47.59 -52.94
CA ARG A 243 1.35 -47.40 -54.41
C ARG A 243 0.55 -48.43 -55.22
N ALA A 244 -0.21 -49.30 -54.55
CA ALA A 244 -1.16 -50.15 -55.25
C ALA A 244 -2.27 -49.26 -55.82
N LYS A 245 -2.64 -49.48 -57.10
CA LYS A 245 -3.82 -48.85 -57.70
C LYS A 245 -5.06 -49.38 -57.01
#